data_AF-A0A3B9ATX4-F1
#
_entry.id   AF-A0A3B9ATX4-F1
#
_cell.length_a   1.000
_cell.length_b   1.000
_cell.length_c   1.000
_cell.angle_alpha   90.00
_cell.angle_beta   90.00
_cell.angle_gamma   90.00
#
_symmetry.space_group_name_H-M   'P 1'
#
loop_
_entity.id
_entity.type
_entity.pdbx_description
1 polymer ?
#
loop_
_entity_poly.entity_id
_entity_poly.type
_entity_poly.pdbx_seq_one_letter_code
_entity_poly.pdbx_strand_id
1 'polypeptide(L)' 'MIARQSFEKVQELAQQFKSVAILGPRQSGKTTLSRAAFPEKPYVSLENPDARRFALEDPRGFLKQFP' A
#
# COMPACT_ATOMS: atom_id res chain seq x y z
N MET A 1 3.63 -9.31 -18.32
CA MET A 1 2.98 -8.92 -17.05
C MET A 1 1.47 -9.16 -17.22
N ILE A 2 0.80 -9.85 -16.29
CA ILE A 2 -0.63 -10.18 -16.44
C ILE A 2 -1.47 -8.98 -16.03
N ALA A 3 -2.35 -8.50 -16.92
CA ALA A 3 -3.30 -7.43 -16.61
C ALA A 3 -4.27 -7.87 -15.50
N ARG A 4 -4.35 -7.09 -14.42
CA ARG A 4 -5.20 -7.40 -13.27
C ARG A 4 -6.47 -6.55 -13.37
N GLN A 5 -7.65 -7.18 -13.42
CA GLN A 5 -8.94 -6.48 -13.41
C GLN A 5 -9.08 -5.53 -12.21
N SER A 6 -8.50 -5.90 -11.07
CA SER A 6 -8.51 -5.07 -9.85
C SER A 6 -7.67 -3.78 -9.96
N PHE A 7 -6.87 -3.59 -11.01
CA PHE A 7 -6.02 -2.42 -11.18
C PHE A 7 -6.85 -1.14 -11.25
N GLU A 8 -7.79 -1.07 -12.19
CA GLU A 8 -8.66 0.10 -12.38
C GLU A 8 -9.50 0.35 -11.11
N LYS A 9 -10.02 -0.72 -10.50
CA LYS A 9 -10.85 -0.58 -9.31
C LYS A 9 -10.09 0.00 -8.12
N VAL A 10 -8.84 -0.38 -7.93
CA VAL A 10 -7.99 0.16 -6.85
C VAL A 10 -7.70 1.65 -7.07
N GLN A 11 -7.47 2.07 -8.32
CA GLN A 11 -7.27 3.49 -8.63
C GLN A 11 -8.53 4.31 -8.40
N GLU A 12 -9.69 3.81 -8.83
CA GLU A 12 -10.99 4.44 -8.60
C GLU A 12 -11.27 4.61 -7.10
N LEU A 13 -11.08 3.56 -6.31
CA LEU A 13 -11.29 3.61 -4.86
C LEU A 13 -10.32 4.58 -4.18
N ALA A 14 -9.07 4.67 -4.65
CA ALA A 14 -8.09 5.60 -4.08
C ALA A 14 -8.42 7.08 -4.33
N GLN A 15 -9.27 7.39 -5.30
CA GLN A 15 -9.78 8.75 -5.52
C GLN A 15 -10.94 9.09 -4.58
N GLN A 16 -11.72 8.09 -4.17
CA GLN A 16 -12.93 8.27 -3.35
C GLN A 16 -12.65 8.17 -1.85
N PHE A 17 -11.67 7.35 -1.46
CA PHE A 17 -11.37 7.04 -0.06
C PHE A 17 -9.98 7.53 0.34
N LYS A 18 -9.84 7.98 1.59
CA LYS A 18 -8.55 8.37 2.18
C LYS A 18 -7.59 7.19 2.32
N SER A 19 -8.11 5.97 2.42
CA SER A 19 -7.34 4.75 2.53
C SER A 19 -8.03 3.61 1.79
N VAL A 20 -7.24 2.70 1.21
CA VAL A 20 -7.71 1.52 0.49
C VAL A 20 -6.92 0.31 0.96
N ALA A 21 -7.61 -0.75 1.36
CA ALA A 21 -6.99 -2.02 1.74
C ALA A 21 -7.14 -3.05 0.60
N ILE A 22 -6.03 -3.63 0.16
CA ILE A 22 -6.02 -4.71 -0.83
C ILE A 22 -5.92 -6.05 -0.10
N LEU A 23 -7.01 -6.81 -0.08
CA LEU A 23 -7.11 -8.11 0.59
C LEU A 23 -7.02 -9.25 -0.42
N GLY A 24 -6.63 -10.44 0.06
CA GLY A 24 -6.61 -11.67 -0.75
C GLY A 24 -5.59 -12.71 -0.26
N PRO A 25 -5.64 -13.94 -0.81
CA PRO A 25 -4.80 -15.07 -0.37
C PRO A 25 -3.30 -14.78 -0.38
N ARG A 26 -2.49 -15.56 0.36
CA ARG A 26 -1.03 -15.49 0.26
C ARG A 26 -0.60 -15.67 -1.21
N GLN A 27 0.46 -14.95 -1.62
CA GLN A 27 1.03 -15.01 -2.97
C GLN A 27 0.11 -14.63 -4.15
N SER A 28 -1.06 -14.02 -3.91
CA SER A 28 -1.96 -13.52 -4.96
C SER A 28 -1.46 -12.28 -5.72
N GLY A 29 -0.28 -11.74 -5.39
CA GLY A 29 0.32 -10.59 -6.08
C GLY A 29 -0.17 -9.21 -5.62
N LYS A 30 -0.72 -9.09 -4.41
CA LYS A 30 -1.22 -7.83 -3.81
C LYS A 30 -0.18 -6.71 -3.82
N THR A 31 1.05 -7.01 -3.40
CA THR A 31 2.16 -6.05 -3.38
C THR A 31 2.54 -5.60 -4.78
N THR A 32 2.49 -6.51 -5.76
CA THR A 32 2.73 -6.17 -7.16
C THR A 32 1.63 -5.24 -7.69
N LEU A 33 0.37 -5.51 -7.36
CA LEU A 33 -0.76 -4.67 -7.75
C LEU A 33 -0.66 -3.26 -7.17
N SER A 34 -0.38 -3.11 -5.86
CA SER A 34 -0.28 -1.79 -5.24
C SER A 34 0.86 -0.95 -5.82
N ARG A 35 2.03 -1.57 -6.02
CA ARG A 35 3.20 -0.89 -6.61
C ARG A 35 2.99 -0.52 -8.07
N ALA A 36 2.29 -1.36 -8.84
CA ALA A 36 1.97 -1.05 -10.24
C ALA A 36 0.90 0.04 -10.36
N ALA A 37 -0.11 0.06 -9.48
CA ALA A 37 -1.19 1.05 -9.51
C ALA A 37 -0.75 2.44 -9.02
N PHE A 38 0.28 2.50 -8.17
CA PHE A 38 0.79 3.74 -7.57
C PHE A 38 2.32 3.79 -7.59
N PRO A 39 2.96 3.85 -8.77
CA PRO A 39 4.42 3.79 -8.90
C PRO A 39 5.13 4.98 -8.22
N GLU A 40 4.47 6.14 -8.16
CA GLU A 40 5.00 7.36 -7.56
C GLU A 40 4.88 7.40 -6.03
N LYS A 41 4.12 6.47 -5.41
CA LYS A 41 3.93 6.46 -3.96
C LYS A 41 5.07 5.72 -3.28
N PRO A 42 5.62 6.26 -2.17
CA PRO A 42 6.61 5.54 -1.39
C PRO A 42 6.06 4.20 -0.90
N TYR A 43 6.89 3.15 -1.02
CA TYR A 43 6.56 1.83 -0.50
C TYR A 43 7.27 1.59 0.83
N VAL A 44 6.50 1.18 1.84
CA VAL A 44 7.02 0.74 3.14
C VAL A 44 6.50 -0.66 3.46
N SER A 45 7.38 -1.53 3.97
CA SER A 45 6.99 -2.85 4.49
C SER A 45 7.00 -2.84 6.01
N LEU A 46 5.85 -3.11 6.63
CA LEU A 46 5.75 -3.32 8.07
C LEU A 46 6.20 -4.72 8.51
N GLU A 47 6.75 -5.53 7.60
CA GLU A 47 7.51 -6.73 7.96
C GLU A 47 8.91 -6.39 8.47
N ASN A 48 9.44 -5.21 8.13
CA ASN A 48 10.67 -4.71 8.73
C ASN A 48 10.40 -4.32 10.21
N PRO A 49 11.12 -4.91 11.19
CA PRO A 49 10.91 -4.64 12.61
C PRO A 49 11.02 -3.16 12.99
N ASP A 50 11.94 -2.42 12.37
CA ASP A 50 12.17 -1.00 12.69
C ASP A 50 11.04 -0.12 12.16
N ALA A 51 10.61 -0.36 10.91
CA ALA A 51 9.46 0.34 10.33
C ALA A 51 8.17 0.03 11.10
N ARG A 52 7.98 -1.23 11.51
CA ARG A 52 6.84 -1.64 12.32
C ARG A 52 6.86 -0.97 13.70
N ARG A 53 8.01 -0.96 14.36
CA ARG A 53 8.17 -0.32 15.67
C ARG A 53 7.85 1.17 15.59
N PHE A 54 8.42 1.87 14.60
CA PHE A 54 8.17 3.30 14.40
C PHE A 54 6.68 3.60 14.13
N ALA A 55 6.03 2.82 13.27
CA ALA A 55 4.60 2.96 12.98
C ALA A 55 3.70 2.75 14.21
N LEU A 56 4.13 1.90 15.17
CA LEU A 56 3.39 1.61 16.40
C LEU A 56 3.66 2.64 17.51
N GLU A 57 4.91 3.07 17.67
CA GLU A 57 5.32 4.00 18.73
C GLU A 57 4.96 5.46 18.41
N ASP A 58 5.12 5.90 17.16
CA ASP A 58 4.69 7.22 16.69
C ASP A 58 4.02 7.16 15.30
N PRO A 59 2.71 6.85 15.25
CA PRO A 59 1.96 6.80 14.00
C PRO A 59 1.95 8.14 13.24
N ARG A 60 1.97 9.28 13.95
CA ARG A 60 1.90 10.61 13.31
C ARG A 60 3.24 10.98 12.69
N GLY A 61 4.34 10.76 13.41
CA GLY A 61 5.70 10.91 12.88
C GLY A 61 5.96 9.95 11.73
N PHE A 62 5.48 8.71 11.83
CA PHE A 62 5.55 7.75 10.74
C PHE A 62 4.81 8.24 9.49
N LEU A 63 3.59 8.78 9.60
CA LEU A 63 2.87 9.27 8.43
C LEU A 63 3.51 10.54 7.83
N LYS A 64 4.15 11.39 8.64
CA LYS A 64 4.85 12.60 8.17
C LYS A 64 6.04 12.34 7.24
N GLN A 65 6.57 11.11 7.21
CA GLN A 65 7.68 10.76 6.32
C GLN A 65 7.24 10.59 4.86
N PHE A 66 5.93 10.56 4.61
CA PHE A 66 5.34 10.37 3.29
C PHE A 66 4.68 11.67 2.80
N PRO A 67 4.80 11.99 1.49
CA PRO A 67 4.20 13.19 0.89
C PRO A 67 2.67 13.11 0.79
#